data_AF-A0A7R9HEJ9-F1
#
_entry.id   AF-A0A7R9HEJ9-F1
#
_cell.length_a   1.000
_cell.length_b   1.000
_cell.length_c   1.000
_cell.angle_alpha   90.00
_cell.angle_beta   90.00
_cell.angle_gamma   90.00
#
_symmetry.space_group_name_H-M   'P 1'
#
loop_
_entity.id
_entity.type
_entity.pdbx_description
1 polymer ?
#
loop_
_entity_poly.entity_id
_entity_poly.type
_entity_poly.pdbx_seq_one_letter_code
_entity_poly.pdbx_strand_id
1 'polypeptide(L)'
;MNKVLVKPQKSPPEPLIEPKLEKIAKAPKPVFNSEGKLVFSKFDFSEMGAQGTGRSALKSKGPKSPGKILQKIQRHKEKLQQLESEGKTEAAQELKQKEAWRSALRKAQGEKVKDDPLLLKKSVRKIKDRKKQSTDKWAARNEHVKRTLEERQHKRNTNIQKRKKEVKLKKIKKAVKKGRIIPGH
;
A
#
# COMPACT_ATOMS: atom_id res chain seq x y z
N MET A 1 22.84 -15.93 -74.84
CA MET A 1 21.45 -16.00 -74.37
C MET A 1 21.42 -15.52 -72.93
N ASN A 2 21.04 -14.26 -72.71
CA ASN A 2 21.19 -13.58 -71.41
C ASN A 2 19.90 -13.69 -70.60
N LYS A 3 19.95 -14.28 -69.41
CA LYS A 3 18.84 -14.32 -68.45
C LYS A 3 18.79 -12.99 -67.69
N VAL A 4 17.77 -12.17 -67.96
CA VAL A 4 17.45 -10.98 -67.17
C VAL A 4 16.52 -11.39 -66.04
N LEU A 5 16.99 -11.22 -64.80
CA LEU A 5 16.24 -11.46 -63.57
C LEU A 5 15.30 -10.27 -63.31
N VAL A 6 14.01 -10.41 -63.63
CA VAL A 6 12.98 -9.41 -63.33
C VAL A 6 12.48 -9.64 -61.90
N LYS A 7 12.74 -8.68 -61.00
CA LYS A 7 12.20 -8.65 -59.63
C LYS A 7 10.68 -8.45 -59.68
N PRO A 8 9.88 -9.11 -58.81
CA PRO A 8 8.45 -8.87 -58.75
C PRO A 8 8.14 -7.48 -58.17
N GLN A 9 7.51 -6.64 -58.99
CA GLN A 9 6.90 -5.37 -58.60
C GLN A 9 5.76 -5.64 -57.62
N LYS A 10 5.82 -5.02 -56.44
CA LYS A 10 4.79 -5.11 -55.40
C LYS A 10 3.66 -4.18 -55.78
N SER A 11 2.50 -4.74 -56.13
CA SER A 11 1.28 -3.99 -56.42
C SER A 11 0.88 -3.10 -55.24
N PRO A 12 0.39 -1.86 -55.49
CA PRO A 12 -0.01 -0.93 -54.44
C PRO A 12 -1.21 -1.49 -53.65
N PRO A 13 -1.26 -1.28 -52.33
CA PRO A 13 -2.37 -1.75 -51.50
C PRO A 13 -3.66 -1.00 -51.85
N GLU A 14 -4.74 -1.76 -52.03
CA GLU A 14 -6.11 -1.26 -52.17
C GLU A 14 -6.49 -0.31 -51.01
N PRO A 15 -7.29 0.73 -51.26
CA PRO A 15 -7.66 1.69 -50.24
C PRO A 15 -8.55 1.05 -49.18
N LEU A 16 -8.02 0.96 -47.95
CA LEU A 16 -8.81 0.65 -46.77
C LEU A 16 -9.88 1.72 -46.58
N ILE A 17 -11.14 1.31 -46.68
CA ILE A 17 -12.31 2.11 -46.32
C ILE A 17 -12.15 2.54 -44.86
N GLU A 18 -11.91 3.83 -44.65
CA GLU A 18 -11.89 4.42 -43.31
C GLU A 18 -13.29 4.35 -42.70
N PRO A 19 -13.48 3.75 -41.51
CA PRO A 19 -14.70 3.98 -40.76
C PRO A 19 -14.71 5.46 -40.38
N LYS A 20 -15.74 6.19 -40.81
CA LYS A 20 -16.06 7.55 -40.35
C LYS A 20 -15.86 7.62 -38.83
N LEU A 21 -14.79 8.31 -38.43
CA LEU A 21 -14.49 8.66 -37.06
C LEU A 21 -15.52 9.69 -36.58
N GLU A 22 -16.66 9.20 -36.09
CA GLU A 22 -17.56 10.03 -35.30
C GLU A 22 -16.90 10.33 -33.95
N LYS A 23 -16.27 11.51 -33.90
CA LYS A 23 -15.93 12.33 -32.72
C LYS A 23 -15.31 11.55 -31.55
N ILE A 24 -14.00 11.28 -31.67
CA ILE A 24 -13.14 11.04 -30.50
C ILE A 24 -13.23 12.30 -29.61
N ALA A 25 -13.83 12.15 -28.43
CA ALA A 25 -13.83 13.18 -27.40
C ALA A 25 -12.38 13.63 -27.15
N LYS A 26 -12.10 14.92 -27.36
CA LYS A 26 -10.79 15.54 -27.12
C LYS A 26 -10.29 15.11 -25.74
N ALA A 27 -9.13 14.44 -25.70
CA ALA A 27 -8.45 14.16 -24.44
C ALA A 27 -8.29 15.48 -23.66
N PRO A 28 -8.59 15.50 -22.35
CA PRO A 28 -8.44 16.72 -21.56
C PRO A 28 -6.97 17.15 -21.62
N LYS A 29 -6.76 18.42 -21.97
CA LYS A 29 -5.42 19.01 -22.01
C LYS A 29 -4.74 18.82 -20.65
N PRO A 30 -3.45 18.49 -20.60
CA PRO A 30 -2.71 18.44 -19.35
C PRO A 30 -2.83 19.79 -18.65
N VAL A 31 -3.30 19.77 -17.40
CA VAL A 31 -3.41 20.97 -16.57
C VAL A 31 -2.12 21.06 -15.77
N PHE A 32 -1.41 22.17 -15.91
CA PHE A 32 -0.19 22.45 -15.14
C PHE A 32 -0.53 23.37 -13.98
N ASN A 33 0.06 23.13 -12.80
CA ASN A 33 -0.04 24.06 -11.67
C ASN A 33 0.82 25.31 -11.91
N SER A 34 0.77 26.27 -10.98
CA SER A 34 1.60 27.49 -10.99
C SER A 34 3.12 27.20 -11.04
N GLU A 35 3.54 26.01 -10.61
CA GLU A 35 4.92 25.52 -10.65
C GLU A 35 5.29 24.78 -11.96
N GLY A 36 4.38 24.70 -12.94
CA GLY A 36 4.63 24.04 -14.23
C GLY A 36 4.64 22.51 -14.20
N LYS A 37 4.14 21.88 -13.12
CA LYS A 37 3.99 20.43 -12.97
C LYS A 37 2.59 19.99 -13.39
N LEU A 38 2.50 18.83 -14.04
CA LEU A 38 1.25 18.27 -14.53
C LEU A 38 0.40 17.74 -13.35
N VAL A 39 -0.82 18.25 -13.21
CA VAL A 39 -1.78 17.91 -12.16
C VAL A 39 -3.00 17.23 -12.78
N PHE A 40 -3.39 16.10 -12.20
CA PHE A 40 -4.51 15.28 -12.69
C PHE A 40 -5.88 15.68 -12.13
N SER A 41 -5.93 16.70 -11.27
CA SER A 41 -7.13 17.23 -10.60
C SER A 41 -7.39 18.68 -11.02
N LYS A 42 -8.67 19.12 -10.94
CA LYS A 42 -9.08 20.52 -11.18
C LYS A 42 -8.71 21.48 -10.05
N PHE A 43 -8.25 20.96 -8.92
CA PHE A 43 -7.78 21.75 -7.79
C PHE A 43 -6.25 21.76 -7.76
N ASP A 44 -5.67 22.95 -7.60
CA ASP A 44 -4.24 23.12 -7.40
C ASP A 44 -3.92 22.90 -5.91
N PHE A 45 -3.19 21.83 -5.61
CA PHE A 45 -2.77 21.51 -4.24
C PHE A 45 -1.36 22.02 -3.90
N SER A 46 -0.71 22.78 -4.80
CA SER A 46 0.65 23.31 -4.54
C SER A 46 0.67 24.28 -3.35
N GLU A 47 -0.31 25.19 -3.23
CA GLU A 47 -0.48 26.05 -2.05
C GLU A 47 -0.78 25.25 -0.78
N MET A 48 -1.56 24.19 -0.89
CA MET A 48 -1.86 23.26 0.20
C MET A 48 -0.67 22.34 0.53
N GLY A 49 0.36 22.27 -0.30
CA GLY A 49 1.62 21.57 -0.03
C GLY A 49 2.61 22.44 0.75
N ALA A 50 2.53 23.76 0.57
CA ALA A 50 3.32 24.75 1.31
C ALA A 50 2.69 25.14 2.66
N GLN A 51 1.36 25.31 2.71
CA GLN A 51 0.58 25.52 3.94
C GLN A 51 0.03 24.22 4.54
N GLY A 52 0.19 23.11 3.81
CA GLY A 52 0.14 21.78 4.37
C GLY A 52 1.34 21.61 5.27
N THR A 53 1.14 21.96 6.53
CA THR A 53 1.92 21.49 7.67
C THR A 53 1.91 19.96 7.66
N GLY A 54 2.69 19.37 6.77
CA GLY A 54 2.82 17.95 6.56
C GLY A 54 3.64 17.32 7.67
N ARG A 55 3.33 17.59 8.95
CA ARG A 55 3.63 16.81 10.16
C ARG A 55 5.06 16.26 10.34
N SER A 56 6.04 16.59 9.50
CA SER A 56 7.32 15.90 9.41
C SER A 56 8.47 16.79 9.87
N ALA A 57 8.44 18.09 9.55
CA ALA A 57 9.44 19.06 9.98
C ALA A 57 9.25 19.54 11.44
N LEU A 58 8.02 19.62 11.94
CA LEU A 58 7.73 19.88 13.37
C LEU A 58 7.83 18.63 14.27
N LYS A 59 8.42 17.52 13.80
CA LYS A 59 8.89 16.47 14.71
C LYS A 59 10.23 16.85 15.34
N SER A 60 10.33 18.10 15.79
CA SER A 60 11.26 18.47 16.86
C SER A 60 10.97 17.53 18.03
N LYS A 61 11.83 16.52 18.21
CA LYS A 61 11.90 15.66 19.41
C LYS A 61 10.51 15.20 19.92
N GLY A 62 9.66 14.67 19.03
CA GLY A 62 8.38 14.07 19.44
C GLY A 62 8.58 13.08 20.61
N PRO A 63 7.57 12.88 21.48
CA PRO A 63 7.72 12.13 22.73
C PRO A 63 8.46 10.83 22.46
N LYS A 64 9.61 10.66 23.14
CA LYS A 64 10.49 9.48 23.02
C LYS A 64 9.58 8.23 22.99
N SER A 65 9.75 7.37 21.99
CA SER A 65 8.88 6.19 21.86
C SER A 65 8.87 5.40 23.17
N PRO A 66 7.73 4.82 23.59
CA PRO A 66 7.63 4.18 24.90
C PRO A 66 8.66 3.06 25.08
N GLY A 67 9.07 2.39 24.00
CA GLY A 67 10.18 1.42 24.02
C GLY A 67 11.55 2.07 24.30
N LYS A 68 11.85 3.24 23.71
CA LYS A 68 13.10 3.97 23.99
C LYS A 68 13.11 4.52 25.43
N ILE A 69 11.98 4.94 25.97
CA ILE A 69 11.87 5.36 27.37
C ILE A 69 12.12 4.17 28.30
N LEU A 70 11.50 3.01 28.01
CA LEU A 70 11.70 1.79 28.78
C LEU A 70 13.18 1.37 28.79
N GLN A 71 13.86 1.41 27.64
CA GLN A 71 15.29 1.12 27.55
C GLN A 71 16.15 2.08 28.37
N LYS A 72 15.79 3.38 28.42
CA LYS A 72 16.51 4.35 29.26
C LYS A 72 16.36 4.05 30.75
N ILE A 73 15.15 3.69 31.18
CA ILE A 73 14.89 3.29 32.57
C ILE A 73 15.67 2.02 32.91
N GLN A 74 15.73 1.04 32.01
CA GLN A 74 16.51 -0.18 32.19
C GLN A 74 18.00 0.11 32.35
N ARG A 75 18.58 0.85 31.40
CA ARG A 75 20.00 1.26 31.46
C ARG A 75 20.32 2.06 32.73
N HIS A 76 19.40 2.91 33.18
CA HIS A 76 19.60 3.65 34.41
C HIS A 76 19.61 2.73 35.63
N LYS A 77 18.67 1.77 35.70
CA LYS A 77 18.64 0.75 36.76
C LYS A 77 19.90 -0.11 36.76
N GLU A 78 20.35 -0.55 35.58
CA GLU A 78 21.60 -1.30 35.41
C GLU A 78 22.80 -0.50 35.93
N LYS A 79 22.89 0.80 35.59
CA LYS A 79 23.96 1.66 36.10
C LYS A 79 23.94 1.81 37.62
N LEU A 80 22.75 1.95 38.23
CA LEU A 80 22.63 1.99 39.68
C LEU A 80 23.06 0.66 40.32
N GLN A 81 22.64 -0.48 39.74
CA GLN A 81 23.04 -1.80 40.22
C GLN A 81 24.54 -2.05 40.08
N GLN A 82 25.16 -1.58 38.99
CA GLN A 82 26.61 -1.64 38.80
C GLN A 82 27.35 -0.87 39.89
N LEU A 83 26.94 0.37 40.19
CA LEU A 83 27.55 1.18 41.26
C LEU A 83 27.35 0.57 42.65
N GLU A 84 26.19 -0.04 42.91
CA GLU A 84 25.94 -0.79 44.14
C GLU A 84 26.86 -2.03 44.24
N SER A 85 27.05 -2.77 43.14
CA SER A 85 27.93 -3.94 43.10
C SER A 85 29.42 -3.59 43.23
N GLU A 86 29.83 -2.41 42.78
CA GLU A 86 31.19 -1.86 42.94
C GLU A 86 31.45 -1.34 44.37
N GLY A 87 30.47 -1.42 45.28
CA GLY A 87 30.60 -0.97 46.68
C GLY A 87 30.46 0.54 46.87
N LYS A 88 30.14 1.31 45.82
CA LYS A 88 29.97 2.78 45.87
C LYS A 88 28.53 3.14 46.24
N THR A 89 28.07 2.66 47.39
CA THR A 89 26.68 2.80 47.87
C THR A 89 26.27 4.27 48.06
N GLU A 90 27.16 5.10 48.62
CA GLU A 90 26.94 6.54 48.83
C GLU A 90 26.72 7.27 47.50
N ALA A 91 27.59 7.02 46.52
CA ALA A 91 27.47 7.61 45.18
C ALA A 91 26.16 7.18 44.48
N ALA A 92 25.73 5.93 44.66
CA ALA A 92 24.45 5.45 44.13
C ALA A 92 23.25 6.15 44.81
N GLN A 93 23.31 6.39 46.12
CA GLN A 93 22.28 7.13 46.85
C GLN A 93 22.22 8.59 46.41
N GLU A 94 23.35 9.26 46.26
CA GLU A 94 23.40 10.64 45.74
C GLU A 94 22.79 10.74 44.34
N LEU A 95 23.07 9.78 43.46
CA LEU A 95 22.49 9.75 42.12
C LEU A 95 20.97 9.60 42.18
N LYS A 96 20.46 8.66 43.00
CA LYS A 96 19.00 8.50 43.22
C LYS A 96 18.36 9.78 43.72
N GLN A 97 18.97 10.46 44.68
CA GLN A 97 18.46 11.73 45.22
C GLN A 97 18.47 12.82 44.14
N LYS A 98 19.59 13.01 43.44
CA LYS A 98 19.71 14.00 42.35
C LYS A 98 18.65 13.78 41.27
N GLU A 99 18.33 12.53 40.94
CA GLU A 99 17.26 12.20 39.99
C GLU A 99 15.86 12.46 40.53
N ALA A 100 15.59 12.13 41.79
CA ALA A 100 14.32 12.42 42.43
C ALA A 100 14.02 13.93 42.40
N TRP A 101 15.00 14.76 42.77
CA TRP A 101 14.90 16.22 42.70
C TRP A 101 14.70 16.74 41.27
N ARG A 102 15.46 16.22 40.29
CA ARG A 102 15.27 16.58 38.88
C ARG A 102 13.88 16.22 38.37
N SER A 103 13.34 15.06 38.78
CA SER A 103 12.00 14.63 38.41
C SER A 103 10.93 15.52 39.03
N ALA A 104 11.08 15.88 40.31
CA ALA A 104 10.19 16.81 41.00
C ALA A 104 10.18 18.20 40.34
N LEU A 105 11.36 18.75 40.03
CA LEU A 105 11.48 20.04 39.33
C LEU A 105 10.80 20.02 37.95
N ARG A 106 11.01 18.96 37.15
CA ARG A 106 10.36 18.83 35.84
C ARG A 106 8.84 18.73 35.94
N LYS A 107 8.33 18.02 36.96
CA LYS A 107 6.89 17.96 37.23
C LYS A 107 6.35 19.33 37.64
N ALA A 108 7.06 20.08 38.49
CA ALA A 108 6.69 21.43 38.91
C ALA A 108 6.70 22.42 37.74
N GLN A 109 7.63 22.27 36.80
CA GLN A 109 7.67 23.02 35.54
C GLN A 109 6.48 22.70 34.60
N GLY A 110 5.69 21.66 34.89
CA GLY A 110 4.56 21.22 34.09
C GLY A 110 4.92 20.18 33.01
N GLU A 111 6.14 19.63 33.03
CA GLU A 111 6.52 18.57 32.09
C GLU A 111 5.87 17.23 32.48
N LYS A 112 5.24 16.56 31.51
CA LYS A 112 4.63 15.24 31.71
C LYS A 112 5.71 14.14 31.73
N VAL A 113 6.24 13.87 32.92
CA VAL A 113 7.23 12.81 33.17
C VAL A 113 6.57 11.41 33.06
N LYS A 114 7.14 10.51 32.26
CA LYS A 114 6.58 9.18 31.93
C LYS A 114 7.55 8.06 32.29
N ASP A 115 7.76 7.84 33.59
CA ASP A 115 8.83 6.96 34.08
C ASP A 115 8.33 5.58 34.55
N ASP A 116 7.02 5.32 34.52
CA ASP A 116 6.43 4.06 35.01
C ASP A 116 6.67 2.88 34.05
N PRO A 117 7.45 1.84 34.45
CA PRO A 117 7.82 0.75 33.57
C PRO A 117 6.61 -0.11 33.14
N LEU A 118 5.62 -0.29 34.03
CA LEU A 118 4.42 -1.07 33.75
C LEU A 118 3.54 -0.41 32.68
N LEU A 119 3.34 0.91 32.77
CA LEU A 119 2.56 1.66 31.80
C LEU A 119 3.28 1.75 30.45
N LEU A 120 4.61 1.87 30.45
CA LEU A 120 5.41 1.85 29.22
C LEU A 120 5.32 0.49 28.52
N LYS A 121 5.40 -0.63 29.26
CA LYS A 121 5.20 -1.98 28.71
C LYS A 121 3.80 -2.13 28.10
N LYS A 122 2.75 -1.70 28.80
CA LYS A 122 1.36 -1.68 28.27
C LYS A 122 1.25 -0.84 26.99
N SER A 123 1.90 0.32 26.95
CA SER A 123 1.90 1.20 25.78
C SER A 123 2.60 0.56 24.57
N VAL A 124 3.74 -0.12 24.80
CA VAL A 124 4.42 -0.88 23.75
C VAL A 124 3.53 -1.99 23.21
N ARG A 125 2.84 -2.75 24.09
CA ARG A 125 1.88 -3.79 23.68
C ARG A 125 0.75 -3.22 22.81
N LYS A 126 0.07 -2.17 23.27
CA LYS A 126 -0.98 -1.47 22.48
C LYS A 126 -0.51 -1.04 21.10
N ILE A 127 0.73 -0.54 20.97
CA ILE A 127 1.30 -0.17 19.67
C ILE A 127 1.51 -1.40 18.79
N LYS A 128 2.01 -2.50 19.35
CA LYS A 128 2.17 -3.77 18.61
C LYS A 128 0.82 -4.31 18.15
N ASP A 129 -0.19 -4.33 19.03
CA ASP A 129 -1.53 -4.83 18.72
C ASP A 129 -2.19 -3.99 17.62
N ARG A 130 -2.09 -2.67 17.70
CA ARG A 130 -2.58 -1.77 16.65
C ARG A 130 -1.91 -2.03 15.30
N LYS A 131 -0.60 -2.28 15.30
CA LYS A 131 0.13 -2.62 14.06
C LYS A 131 -0.35 -3.96 13.51
N LYS A 132 -0.51 -4.98 14.36
CA LYS A 132 -1.03 -6.29 13.97
C LYS A 132 -2.44 -6.19 13.37
N GLN A 133 -3.37 -5.51 14.05
CA GLN A 133 -4.71 -5.28 13.51
C GLN A 133 -4.67 -4.54 12.16
N SER A 134 -3.75 -3.59 12.00
CA SER A 134 -3.58 -2.92 10.71
C SER A 134 -3.10 -3.90 9.64
N THR A 135 -2.07 -4.71 9.92
CA THR A 135 -1.55 -5.67 8.94
C THR A 135 -2.62 -6.69 8.54
N ASP A 136 -3.38 -7.20 9.52
CA ASP A 136 -4.41 -8.21 9.29
C ASP A 136 -5.56 -7.63 8.45
N LYS A 137 -5.99 -6.40 8.73
CA LYS A 137 -7.00 -5.69 7.92
C LYS A 137 -6.54 -5.48 6.48
N TRP A 138 -5.28 -5.15 6.25
CA TRP A 138 -4.73 -4.97 4.91
C TRP A 138 -4.60 -6.31 4.17
N ALA A 139 -4.19 -7.37 4.87
CA ALA A 139 -4.16 -8.73 4.31
C ALA A 139 -5.55 -9.19 3.88
N ALA A 140 -6.55 -9.04 4.76
CA ALA A 140 -7.95 -9.40 4.47
C ALA A 140 -8.53 -8.60 3.29
N ARG A 141 -8.19 -7.31 3.17
CA ARG A 141 -8.58 -6.51 1.99
C ARG A 141 -7.97 -7.05 0.70
N ASN A 142 -6.69 -7.38 0.71
CA ASN A 142 -6.01 -7.92 -0.46
C ASN A 142 -6.58 -9.28 -0.87
N GLU A 143 -6.85 -10.15 0.10
CA GLU A 143 -7.51 -11.43 -0.14
C GLU A 143 -8.91 -11.24 -0.73
N HIS A 144 -9.71 -10.33 -0.17
CA HIS A 144 -11.04 -10.02 -0.71
C HIS A 144 -10.98 -9.51 -2.16
N VAL A 145 -10.02 -8.63 -2.48
CA VAL A 145 -9.81 -8.14 -3.84
C VAL A 145 -9.44 -9.28 -4.79
N LYS A 146 -8.51 -10.17 -4.38
CA LYS A 146 -8.14 -11.35 -5.18
C LYS A 146 -9.34 -12.26 -5.42
N ARG A 147 -10.07 -12.61 -4.37
CA ARG A 147 -11.26 -13.47 -4.44
C ARG A 147 -12.32 -12.89 -5.37
N THR A 148 -12.64 -11.60 -5.25
CA THR A 148 -13.64 -10.95 -6.12
C THR A 148 -13.21 -10.92 -7.59
N LEU A 149 -11.91 -10.77 -7.87
CA LEU A 149 -11.36 -10.85 -9.23
C LEU A 149 -11.46 -12.29 -9.78
N GLU A 150 -11.08 -13.29 -8.99
CA GLU A 150 -11.18 -14.70 -9.34
C GLU A 150 -12.63 -15.14 -9.58
N GLU A 151 -13.57 -14.73 -8.72
CA GLU A 151 -15.00 -15.00 -8.88
C GLU A 151 -15.55 -14.42 -10.19
N ARG A 152 -15.17 -13.19 -10.55
CA ARG A 152 -15.57 -12.56 -11.82
C ARG A 152 -15.01 -13.33 -13.01
N GLN A 153 -13.73 -13.70 -12.94
CA GLN A 153 -13.10 -14.45 -14.02
C GLN A 153 -13.69 -15.87 -14.15
N HIS A 154 -14.00 -16.51 -13.03
CA HIS A 154 -14.68 -17.80 -13.01
C HIS A 154 -16.08 -17.73 -13.62
N LYS A 155 -16.88 -16.72 -13.27
CA LYS A 155 -18.19 -16.45 -13.90
C LYS A 155 -18.06 -16.22 -15.41
N ARG A 156 -17.05 -15.47 -15.86
CA ARG A 156 -16.78 -15.28 -17.30
C ARG A 156 -16.44 -16.60 -17.99
N ASN A 157 -15.55 -17.40 -17.40
CA ASN A 157 -15.11 -18.68 -17.96
C ASN A 157 -16.27 -19.68 -18.06
N THR A 158 -17.08 -19.80 -17.01
CA THR A 158 -18.25 -20.68 -16.99
C THR A 158 -19.29 -20.27 -18.03
N ASN A 159 -19.57 -18.96 -18.17
CA ASN A 159 -20.47 -18.45 -19.21
C ASN A 159 -19.95 -18.71 -20.63
N ILE A 160 -18.65 -18.52 -20.88
CA ILE A 160 -18.03 -18.82 -22.17
C ILE A 160 -18.12 -20.33 -22.48
N GLN A 161 -17.81 -21.17 -21.50
CA GLN A 161 -17.92 -22.62 -21.66
C GLN A 161 -19.37 -23.06 -21.92
N LYS A 162 -20.34 -22.50 -21.20
CA LYS A 162 -21.77 -22.74 -21.43
C LYS A 162 -22.16 -22.36 -22.85
N ARG A 163 -21.78 -21.17 -23.33
CA ARG A 163 -22.04 -20.73 -24.72
C ARG A 163 -21.40 -21.67 -25.75
N LYS A 164 -20.15 -22.11 -25.52
CA LYS A 164 -19.48 -23.08 -26.39
C LYS A 164 -20.23 -24.42 -26.44
N LYS A 165 -20.66 -24.95 -25.28
CA LYS A 165 -21.45 -26.18 -25.19
C LYS A 165 -22.80 -26.03 -25.89
N GLU A 166 -23.52 -24.95 -25.67
CA GLU A 166 -24.81 -24.68 -26.33
C GLU A 166 -24.69 -24.58 -27.84
N VAL A 167 -23.64 -23.94 -28.37
CA VAL A 167 -23.38 -23.89 -29.82
C VAL A 167 -23.13 -25.29 -30.38
N LYS A 168 -22.33 -26.11 -29.69
CA LYS A 168 -22.11 -27.52 -30.08
C LYS A 168 -23.43 -28.30 -30.07
N LEU A 169 -24.19 -28.25 -28.97
CA LEU A 169 -25.48 -28.92 -28.84
C LEU A 169 -26.48 -28.48 -29.91
N LYS A 170 -26.53 -27.18 -30.25
CA LYS A 170 -27.37 -26.66 -31.35
C LYS A 170 -26.97 -27.26 -32.70
N LYS A 171 -25.66 -27.40 -32.98
CA LYS A 171 -25.16 -28.05 -34.21
C LYS A 171 -25.56 -29.53 -34.26
N ILE A 172 -25.37 -30.26 -33.16
CA ILE A 172 -25.77 -31.66 -33.00
C ILE A 172 -27.27 -31.83 -33.24
N LYS A 173 -28.12 -31.06 -32.54
CA LYS A 173 -29.58 -31.09 -32.72
C LYS A 173 -30.02 -30.82 -34.15
N LYS A 174 -29.37 -29.86 -34.84
CA LYS A 174 -29.64 -29.57 -36.27
C LYS A 174 -29.26 -30.74 -37.19
N ALA A 175 -28.17 -31.44 -36.92
CA ALA A 175 -27.74 -32.59 -37.71
C ALA A 175 -28.67 -33.80 -37.50
N VAL A 176 -29.08 -34.08 -36.25
CA VAL A 176 -30.08 -35.12 -35.93
C VAL A 176 -31.41 -34.84 -36.64
N LYS A 177 -31.92 -33.60 -36.60
CA LYS A 177 -33.17 -33.21 -37.30
C LYS A 177 -33.08 -33.41 -38.82
N LYS A 178 -31.88 -33.38 -39.40
CA LYS A 178 -31.62 -33.63 -40.83
C LYS A 178 -31.33 -35.11 -41.15
N GLY A 179 -31.52 -36.02 -40.20
CA GLY A 179 -31.30 -37.46 -40.38
C GLY A 179 -29.84 -37.88 -40.47
N ARG A 180 -28.87 -37.02 -40.10
CA ARG A 180 -27.46 -37.41 -40.01
C ARG A 180 -27.25 -38.23 -38.73
N ILE A 181 -26.79 -39.48 -38.85
CA ILE A 181 -26.31 -40.30 -37.73
C ILE A 181 -25.02 -39.67 -37.20
N ILE A 182 -24.99 -39.30 -35.93
CA ILE A 182 -23.81 -38.71 -35.28
C ILE A 182 -23.11 -39.84 -34.51
N PRO A 183 -21.93 -40.31 -34.94
CA PRO A 183 -21.18 -41.32 -34.20
C PRO A 183 -20.54 -40.69 -32.96
N GLY A 184 -20.68 -41.33 -31.80
CA GLY A 184 -19.94 -40.97 -30.59
C GLY A 184 -20.59 -39.90 -29.71
N HIS A 185 -21.93 -39.85 -29.68
CA HIS A 185 -22.65 -39.32 -28.53
C HIS A 185 -23.14 -40.45 -27.64
#